data_AF-A0A1M6TCI7-F1
#
_entry.id   AF-A0A1M6TCI7-F1
#
_cell.length_a   1.000
_cell.length_b   1.000
_cell.length_c   1.000
_cell.angle_alpha   90.00
_cell.angle_beta   90.00
_cell.angle_gamma   90.00
#
_symmetry.space_group_name_H-M   'P 1'
#
loop_
_entity.id
_entity.type
_entity.pdbx_description
1 polymer ?
#
loop_
_entity_poly.entity_id
_entity_poly.type
_entity_poly.pdbx_seq_one_letter_code
_entity_poly.pdbx_strand_id
1 'polypeptide(L)'
;MGEKHNDLTEIIAQTLNEMKKEQGEKFDLEKINLAELERRTGITRAKLRRLKSTGFVDQPHALTGRKAESTLLTGFTGIIDDLLQKGITNSAVCFDRIKENGFKGGLTIVKNYISNHKDLVPPKRQLVAPQGSRGQRYHTNPGESYQMDWGFVTVETATGGTFKVACFAMICHCCGQRYIEFFPNAKQENLFIGMIHAFLYMGIPDYILTDNC
;
A
#
# COMPACT_ATOMS: atom_id res chain seq x y z
N MET A 1 -11.89 5.98 -8.97
CA MET A 1 -13.31 6.16 -9.38
C MET A 1 -13.40 6.39 -10.89
N GLY A 2 -12.80 5.51 -11.71
CA GLY A 2 -12.67 5.71 -13.17
C GLY A 2 -13.26 4.60 -14.05
N GLU A 3 -13.83 3.55 -13.46
CA GLU A 3 -14.15 2.32 -14.21
C GLU A 3 -15.48 2.40 -14.98
N LYS A 4 -16.50 3.12 -14.47
CA LYS A 4 -17.85 3.13 -15.07
C LYS A 4 -17.96 3.79 -16.47
N HIS A 5 -16.99 4.61 -16.88
CA HIS A 5 -17.05 5.32 -18.16
C HIS A 5 -16.59 4.46 -19.35
N ASN A 6 -15.66 3.54 -19.12
CA ASN A 6 -15.18 2.63 -20.16
C ASN A 6 -16.23 1.57 -20.49
N ASP A 7 -16.89 1.00 -19.48
CA ASP A 7 -17.91 -0.04 -19.64
C ASP A 7 -19.04 0.36 -20.59
N LEU A 8 -19.54 1.60 -20.47
CA LEU A 8 -20.64 2.09 -21.32
C LEU A 8 -20.21 2.24 -22.78
N THR A 9 -18.98 2.71 -23.01
CA THR A 9 -18.45 2.89 -24.37
C THR A 9 -18.19 1.54 -25.02
N GLU A 10 -17.69 0.57 -24.26
CA GLU A 10 -17.46 -0.81 -24.72
C GLU A 10 -18.77 -1.54 -25.05
N ILE A 11 -19.79 -1.44 -24.19
CA ILE A 11 -21.11 -2.04 -24.44
C ILE A 11 -21.71 -1.49 -25.73
N ILE A 12 -21.68 -0.16 -25.93
CA ILE A 12 -22.21 0.47 -27.14
C ILE A 12 -21.40 0.03 -28.37
N ALA A 13 -20.06 0.01 -28.29
CA ALA A 13 -19.20 -0.40 -29.39
C ALA A 13 -19.42 -1.87 -29.79
N GLN A 14 -19.60 -2.76 -28.82
CA GLN A 14 -19.89 -4.17 -29.05
C GLN A 14 -21.24 -4.34 -29.77
N THR A 15 -22.30 -3.69 -29.27
CA THR A 15 -23.62 -3.76 -29.91
C THR A 15 -23.63 -3.15 -31.31
N LEU A 16 -22.88 -2.06 -31.54
CA LEU A 16 -22.70 -1.47 -32.87
C LEU A 16 -22.03 -2.44 -33.84
N ASN A 17 -21.02 -3.19 -33.38
CA ASN A 17 -20.35 -4.21 -34.19
C ASN A 17 -21.26 -5.40 -34.53
N GLU A 18 -22.13 -5.81 -33.60
CA GLU A 18 -23.14 -6.85 -33.84
C GLU A 18 -24.17 -6.39 -34.89
N MET A 19 -24.71 -5.17 -34.75
CA MET A 19 -25.63 -4.60 -35.73
C MET A 19 -24.99 -4.42 -37.11
N LYS A 20 -23.69 -4.06 -37.17
CA LYS A 20 -22.93 -3.99 -38.41
C LYS A 20 -22.77 -5.35 -39.08
N LYS A 21 -22.54 -6.42 -38.31
CA LYS A 21 -22.47 -7.80 -38.83
C LYS A 21 -23.80 -8.28 -39.39
N GLU A 22 -24.92 -7.90 -38.77
CA GLU A 22 -26.27 -8.27 -39.22
C GLU A 22 -26.73 -7.49 -40.47
N GLN A 23 -26.39 -6.21 -40.57
CA GLN A 23 -26.86 -5.31 -41.64
C GLN A 23 -25.90 -5.21 -42.84
N GLY A 24 -24.66 -5.69 -42.72
CA GLY A 24 -23.68 -5.74 -43.80
C GLY A 24 -23.40 -4.36 -44.42
N GLU A 25 -23.45 -4.27 -45.75
CA GLU A 25 -23.17 -3.03 -46.51
C GLU A 25 -24.21 -1.92 -46.32
N LYS A 26 -25.38 -2.21 -45.73
CA LYS A 26 -26.43 -1.22 -45.45
C LYS A 26 -26.27 -0.51 -44.11
N PHE A 27 -25.23 -0.84 -43.35
CA PHE A 27 -24.99 -0.26 -42.04
C PHE A 27 -24.44 1.17 -42.16
N ASP A 28 -25.23 2.13 -41.72
CA ASP A 28 -24.86 3.55 -41.66
C ASP A 28 -25.00 4.06 -40.22
N LEU A 29 -23.87 4.50 -39.65
CA LEU A 29 -23.80 5.05 -38.29
C LEU A 29 -24.67 6.30 -38.13
N GLU A 30 -24.90 7.06 -39.20
CA GLU A 30 -25.73 8.27 -39.15
C GLU A 30 -27.24 7.95 -39.16
N LYS A 31 -27.64 6.78 -39.69
CA LYS A 31 -29.04 6.35 -39.79
C LYS A 31 -29.42 5.24 -38.82
N ILE A 32 -28.60 5.01 -37.80
CA ILE A 32 -28.83 3.92 -36.86
C ILE A 32 -30.16 4.06 -36.09
N ASN A 33 -30.84 2.93 -35.92
CA ASN A 33 -32.10 2.86 -35.18
C ASN A 33 -31.84 2.92 -33.66
N LEU A 34 -32.01 4.12 -33.09
CA LEU A 34 -31.79 4.36 -31.65
C LEU A 34 -32.73 3.54 -30.75
N ALA A 35 -33.93 3.15 -31.22
CA ALA A 35 -34.86 2.36 -30.44
C ALA A 35 -34.41 0.88 -30.34
N GLU A 36 -33.77 0.38 -31.38
CA GLU A 36 -33.18 -0.95 -31.36
C GLU A 36 -31.92 -0.99 -30.50
N LEU A 37 -31.10 0.07 -30.59
CA LEU A 37 -29.89 0.20 -29.78
C LEU A 37 -30.22 0.35 -28.28
N GLU A 38 -31.30 1.05 -27.93
CA GLU A 38 -31.82 1.11 -26.56
C GLU A 38 -32.23 -0.27 -26.02
N ARG A 39 -32.91 -1.10 -26.83
CA ARG A 39 -33.31 -2.46 -26.42
C ARG A 39 -32.12 -3.39 -26.19
N ARG A 40 -31.07 -3.27 -27.00
CA ARG A 40 -29.86 -4.12 -26.91
C ARG A 40 -28.88 -3.67 -25.82
N THR A 41 -28.71 -2.36 -25.63
CA THR A 41 -27.74 -1.81 -24.66
C THR A 41 -28.35 -1.50 -23.29
N GLY A 42 -29.68 -1.38 -23.19
CA GLY A 42 -30.37 -0.93 -21.98
C GLY A 42 -30.19 0.56 -21.66
N ILE A 43 -29.58 1.33 -22.57
CA ILE A 43 -29.31 2.77 -22.40
C ILE A 43 -30.47 3.58 -22.98
N THR A 44 -30.94 4.57 -22.21
CA THR A 44 -32.08 5.40 -22.63
C THR A 44 -31.83 6.13 -23.94
N ARG A 45 -32.86 6.21 -24.79
CA ARG A 45 -32.81 6.90 -26.09
C ARG A 45 -32.30 8.34 -26.01
N ALA A 46 -32.62 9.06 -24.92
CA ALA A 46 -32.17 10.43 -24.71
C ALA A 46 -30.64 10.53 -24.57
N LYS A 47 -30.03 9.57 -23.85
CA LYS A 47 -28.58 9.47 -23.69
C LYS A 47 -27.90 9.04 -24.99
N LEU A 48 -28.46 8.06 -25.70
CA LEU A 48 -27.97 7.64 -27.02
C LEU A 48 -28.03 8.76 -28.07
N ARG A 49 -29.08 9.60 -28.06
CA ARG A 49 -29.18 10.77 -28.93
C ARG A 49 -28.09 11.81 -28.65
N ARG A 50 -27.73 12.02 -27.37
CA ARG A 50 -26.62 12.91 -26.99
C ARG A 50 -25.28 12.33 -27.46
N LEU A 51 -25.06 11.04 -27.24
CA LEU A 51 -23.84 10.32 -27.63
C LEU A 51 -23.69 10.20 -29.15
N LYS A 52 -24.78 10.22 -29.92
CA LYS A 52 -24.73 10.23 -31.40
C LYS A 52 -23.91 11.40 -31.95
N SER A 53 -23.98 12.57 -31.32
CA SER A 53 -23.21 13.75 -31.72
C SER A 53 -21.69 13.62 -31.47
N THR A 54 -21.29 12.72 -30.56
CA THR A 54 -19.89 12.44 -30.19
C THR A 54 -19.42 11.08 -30.72
N GLY A 55 -20.11 10.51 -31.72
CA GLY A 55 -19.73 9.22 -32.31
C GLY A 55 -19.90 8.02 -31.37
N PHE A 56 -20.87 8.09 -30.46
CA PHE A 56 -21.15 7.09 -29.42
C PHE A 56 -20.07 6.90 -28.36
N VAL A 57 -19.13 7.84 -28.25
CA VAL A 57 -18.11 7.86 -27.19
C VAL A 57 -18.60 8.69 -26.01
N ASP A 58 -18.57 8.11 -24.80
CA ASP A 58 -18.90 8.81 -23.55
C ASP A 58 -17.70 9.67 -23.12
N GLN A 59 -17.68 10.92 -23.59
CA GLN A 59 -16.64 11.87 -23.18
C GLN A 59 -16.94 12.45 -21.79
N PRO A 60 -15.91 12.66 -20.94
CA PRO A 60 -16.09 13.34 -19.67
C PRO A 60 -16.64 14.76 -19.90
N HIS A 61 -17.46 15.24 -18.98
CA HIS A 61 -18.07 16.56 -19.09
C HIS A 61 -16.98 17.64 -19.19
N ALA A 62 -17.13 18.64 -20.08
CA ALA A 62 -16.17 19.74 -20.21
C ALA A 62 -15.92 20.56 -18.92
N LEU A 63 -16.77 20.40 -17.89
CA LEU A 63 -16.62 21.01 -16.57
C LEU A 63 -15.95 20.09 -15.53
N THR A 64 -15.71 18.83 -15.86
CA THR A 64 -15.03 17.88 -14.95
C THR A 64 -13.58 18.33 -14.78
N GLY A 65 -13.24 18.81 -13.58
CA GLY A 65 -11.88 19.25 -13.24
C GLY A 65 -11.64 20.75 -13.23
N ARG A 66 -12.62 21.59 -13.61
CA ARG A 66 -12.51 23.05 -13.40
C ARG A 66 -12.60 23.35 -11.90
N LYS A 67 -11.48 23.78 -11.32
CA LYS A 67 -11.40 24.34 -9.97
C LYS A 67 -11.43 25.86 -10.08
N ALA A 68 -12.12 26.53 -9.16
CA ALA A 68 -12.15 27.99 -9.11
C ALA A 68 -10.74 28.54 -8.83
N GLU A 69 -10.30 29.54 -9.60
CA GLU A 69 -8.96 30.15 -9.48
C GLU A 69 -8.78 30.93 -8.17
N SER A 70 -9.84 31.53 -7.64
CA SER A 70 -9.85 32.17 -6.33
C SER A 70 -10.81 31.44 -5.40
N THR A 71 -10.26 30.79 -4.39
CA THR A 71 -11.06 30.23 -3.29
C THR A 71 -10.96 31.19 -2.10
N LEU A 72 -11.94 31.15 -1.20
CA LEU A 72 -11.92 31.91 0.06
C LEU A 72 -10.64 31.72 0.90
N LEU A 73 -9.83 30.71 0.55
CA LEU A 73 -8.58 30.36 1.20
C LEU A 73 -7.38 31.17 0.70
N THR A 74 -7.44 31.83 -0.47
CA THR A 74 -6.28 32.50 -1.09
C THR A 74 -5.63 33.56 -0.20
N GLY A 75 -6.37 34.17 0.73
CA GLY A 75 -5.82 35.13 1.71
C GLY A 75 -5.20 34.49 2.97
N PHE A 76 -5.37 33.19 3.18
CA PHE A 76 -4.95 32.48 4.40
C PHE A 76 -3.93 31.36 4.12
N THR A 77 -3.56 31.15 2.86
CA THR A 77 -2.60 30.11 2.44
C THR A 77 -1.27 30.23 3.15
N GLY A 78 -0.72 31.45 3.26
CA GLY A 78 0.57 31.68 3.93
C GLY A 78 0.61 31.26 5.40
N ILE A 79 -0.51 31.34 6.11
CA ILE A 79 -0.61 30.86 7.51
C ILE A 79 -0.60 29.33 7.54
N ILE A 80 -1.27 28.68 6.59
CA ILE A 80 -1.32 27.22 6.51
C ILE A 80 0.06 26.69 6.09
N ASP A 81 0.73 27.35 5.15
CA ASP A 81 2.04 26.95 4.65
C ASP A 81 3.11 27.02 5.77
N ASP A 82 3.10 28.08 6.60
CA ASP A 82 3.99 28.19 7.77
C ASP A 82 3.72 27.06 8.79
N LEU A 83 2.46 26.69 9.01
CA LEU A 83 2.11 25.56 9.89
C LEU A 83 2.57 24.21 9.31
N LEU A 84 2.41 24.02 7.99
CA LEU A 84 2.84 22.80 7.30
C LEU A 84 4.37 22.67 7.33
N GLN A 85 5.11 23.76 7.11
CA GLN A 85 6.57 23.78 7.18
C GLN A 85 7.09 23.45 8.58
N LYS A 86 6.31 23.78 9.63
CA LYS A 86 6.59 23.37 11.03
C LYS A 86 6.19 21.93 11.34
N GLY A 87 5.64 21.18 10.37
CA GLY A 87 5.22 19.79 10.52
C GLY A 87 3.80 19.62 11.11
N ILE A 88 3.04 20.69 11.27
CA ILE A 88 1.68 20.65 11.81
C ILE A 88 0.72 20.33 10.68
N THR A 89 0.32 19.07 10.58
CA THR A 89 -0.60 18.55 9.54
C THR A 89 -2.04 18.40 10.01
N ASN A 90 -2.32 18.73 11.28
CA ASN A 90 -3.65 18.58 11.85
C ASN A 90 -4.60 19.65 11.29
N SER A 91 -5.55 19.21 10.46
CA SER A 91 -6.54 20.08 9.82
C SER A 91 -7.41 20.89 10.80
N ALA A 92 -7.64 20.41 12.03
CA ALA A 92 -8.38 21.15 13.04
C ALA A 92 -7.55 22.34 13.58
N VAL A 93 -6.28 22.10 13.90
CA VAL A 93 -5.35 23.14 14.39
C VAL A 93 -5.13 24.21 13.32
N CYS A 94 -4.93 23.80 12.06
CA CYS A 94 -4.81 24.76 10.96
C CYS A 94 -6.11 25.55 10.76
N PHE A 95 -7.27 24.92 10.91
CA PHE A 95 -8.57 25.58 10.79
C PHE A 95 -8.82 26.60 11.91
N ASP A 96 -8.54 26.24 13.16
CA ASP A 96 -8.70 27.15 14.29
C ASP A 96 -7.80 28.38 14.13
N ARG A 97 -6.56 28.18 13.67
CA ARG A 97 -5.61 29.26 13.43
C ARG A 97 -6.06 30.24 12.35
N ILE A 98 -6.60 29.76 11.23
CA ILE A 98 -7.12 30.67 10.19
C ILE A 98 -8.47 31.29 10.59
N LYS A 99 -9.25 30.61 11.43
CA LYS A 99 -10.53 31.13 11.95
C LYS A 99 -10.31 32.31 12.89
N GLU A 100 -9.27 32.26 13.74
CA GLU A 100 -8.81 33.40 14.54
C GLU A 100 -8.46 34.63 13.67
N ASN A 101 -7.95 34.38 12.45
CA ASN A 101 -7.61 35.44 11.50
C ASN A 101 -8.80 35.88 10.62
N GLY A 102 -10.02 35.41 10.91
CA GLY A 102 -11.25 35.85 10.23
C GLY A 102 -11.70 34.96 9.07
N PHE A 103 -11.20 33.74 8.94
CA PHE A 103 -11.66 32.79 7.94
C PHE A 103 -13.12 32.36 8.19
N LYS A 104 -13.99 32.54 7.18
CA LYS A 104 -15.42 32.18 7.23
C LYS A 104 -15.77 30.88 6.47
N GLY A 105 -14.76 30.19 5.93
CA GLY A 105 -14.96 28.95 5.18
C GLY A 105 -15.12 27.71 6.07
N GLY A 106 -15.37 26.57 5.44
CA GLY A 106 -15.51 25.28 6.13
C GLY A 106 -14.19 24.50 6.23
N LEU A 107 -14.12 23.60 7.20
CA LEU A 107 -12.96 22.73 7.46
C LEU A 107 -12.58 21.83 6.27
N THR A 108 -13.54 21.49 5.41
CA THR A 108 -13.31 20.71 4.18
C THR A 108 -12.35 21.42 3.22
N ILE A 109 -12.40 22.75 3.15
CA ILE A 109 -11.51 23.55 2.29
C ILE A 109 -10.06 23.42 2.78
N VAL A 110 -9.86 23.50 4.09
CA VAL A 110 -8.54 23.33 4.74
C VAL A 110 -8.01 21.93 4.54
N LYS A 111 -8.83 20.89 4.72
CA LYS A 111 -8.44 19.49 4.47
C LYS A 111 -7.96 19.27 3.03
N ASN A 112 -8.71 19.79 2.06
CA ASN A 112 -8.35 19.69 0.66
C ASN A 112 -7.04 20.43 0.36
N TYR A 113 -6.84 21.60 0.96
CA TYR A 113 -5.61 22.36 0.80
C TYR A 113 -4.40 21.63 1.38
N ILE A 114 -4.48 21.17 2.63
CA ILE A 114 -3.41 20.39 3.29
C ILE A 114 -3.10 19.12 2.48
N SER A 115 -4.12 18.46 1.92
CA SER A 115 -3.91 17.26 1.12
C SER A 115 -3.18 17.54 -0.20
N ASN A 116 -3.40 18.70 -0.81
CA ASN A 116 -2.72 19.09 -2.05
C ASN A 116 -1.31 19.64 -1.79
N HIS A 117 -1.05 20.18 -0.60
CA HIS A 117 0.23 20.81 -0.23
C HIS A 117 1.02 19.98 0.80
N LYS A 118 0.91 18.64 0.73
CA LYS A 118 1.66 17.73 1.62
C LYS A 118 3.17 17.78 1.37
N ASP A 119 3.58 18.26 0.20
CA ASP A 119 4.96 18.52 -0.18
C ASP A 119 5.64 19.58 0.70
N LEU A 120 4.88 20.52 1.26
CA LEU A 120 5.39 21.53 2.19
C LEU A 120 5.72 20.96 3.58
N VAL A 121 5.24 19.75 3.89
CA VAL A 121 5.47 19.12 5.19
C VAL A 121 6.87 18.53 5.19
N PRO A 122 7.76 18.93 6.12
CA PRO A 122 9.08 18.34 6.20
C PRO A 122 8.93 16.82 6.40
N PRO A 123 9.75 16.00 5.71
CA PRO A 123 9.73 14.56 5.91
C PRO A 123 9.91 14.29 7.40
N LYS A 124 9.10 13.37 7.96
CA LYS A 124 9.24 12.95 9.35
C LYS A 124 10.70 12.58 9.55
N ARG A 125 11.46 13.41 10.26
CA ARG A 125 12.79 13.04 10.74
C ARG A 125 12.52 11.86 11.67
N GLN A 126 12.73 10.64 11.18
CA GLN A 126 13.15 9.58 12.06
C GLN A 126 14.43 10.12 12.67
N LEU A 127 14.33 10.56 13.93
CA LEU A 127 15.48 10.54 14.81
C LEU A 127 15.94 9.10 14.73
N VAL A 128 16.93 8.84 13.88
CA VAL A 128 17.68 7.59 13.92
C VAL A 128 18.14 7.56 15.36
N ALA A 129 17.51 6.70 16.17
CA ALA A 129 17.98 6.43 17.51
C ALA A 129 19.49 6.24 17.37
N PRO A 130 20.33 6.94 18.17
CA PRO A 130 21.77 6.91 17.97
C PRO A 130 22.16 5.45 17.85
N GLN A 131 22.52 5.02 16.63
CA GLN A 131 22.99 3.68 16.40
C GLN A 131 24.32 3.68 17.14
N GLY A 132 24.30 3.21 18.39
CA GLY A 132 25.50 2.96 19.16
C GLY A 132 26.49 2.21 18.28
N SER A 133 27.77 2.41 18.53
CA SER A 133 28.84 1.79 17.74
C SER A 133 28.49 0.33 17.44
N ARG A 134 28.32 -0.01 16.15
CA ARG A 134 27.98 -1.36 15.64
C ARG A 134 28.99 -2.45 16.05
N GLY A 135 30.00 -2.10 16.84
CA GLY A 135 31.03 -2.97 17.38
C GLY A 135 31.07 -3.05 18.90
N GLN A 136 30.02 -2.63 19.63
CA GLN A 136 29.95 -2.92 21.06
C GLN A 136 29.72 -4.43 21.24
N ARG A 137 30.82 -5.18 21.28
CA ARG A 137 30.83 -6.58 21.66
C ARG A 137 30.34 -6.63 23.09
N TYR A 138 29.11 -7.09 23.30
CA TYR A 138 28.60 -7.46 24.61
C TYR A 138 29.68 -8.31 25.29
N HIS A 139 30.23 -7.83 26.40
CA HIS A 139 31.09 -8.65 27.26
C HIS A 139 30.15 -9.31 28.26
N THR A 140 29.81 -10.56 27.98
CA THR A 140 28.96 -11.39 28.84
C THR A 140 29.83 -12.42 29.53
N ASN A 141 29.52 -12.73 30.77
CA ASN A 141 30.16 -13.82 31.49
C ASN A 141 29.76 -15.20 30.88
N PRO A 142 30.53 -16.27 31.16
CA PRO A 142 30.13 -17.62 30.77
C PRO A 142 28.74 -17.97 31.32
N GLY A 143 27.84 -18.47 30.47
CA GLY A 143 26.47 -18.81 30.87
C GLY A 143 25.52 -17.62 31.07
N GLU A 144 25.97 -16.37 30.87
CA GLU A 144 25.12 -15.20 31.11
C GLU A 144 24.12 -15.00 29.95
N SER A 145 24.60 -14.94 28.71
CA SER A 145 23.76 -14.63 27.55
C SER A 145 24.04 -15.56 26.38
N TYR A 146 23.00 -16.27 25.95
CA TYR A 146 23.01 -17.03 24.70
C TYR A 146 22.06 -16.37 23.70
N GLN A 147 22.32 -16.58 22.41
CA GLN A 147 21.38 -16.23 21.35
C GLN A 147 20.95 -17.50 20.65
N MET A 148 19.64 -17.62 20.39
CA MET A 148 19.11 -18.71 19.58
C MET A 148 18.38 -18.17 18.36
N ASP A 149 18.42 -18.94 17.28
CA ASP A 149 17.77 -18.64 16.01
C ASP A 149 17.16 -19.92 15.40
N TRP A 150 16.14 -19.72 14.58
CA TRP A 150 15.44 -20.77 13.87
C TRP A 150 15.38 -20.47 12.37
N GLY A 151 16.03 -21.31 11.59
CA GLY A 151 16.16 -21.14 10.15
C GLY A 151 15.66 -22.33 9.35
N PHE A 152 15.73 -22.17 8.02
CA PHE A 152 15.50 -23.27 7.09
C PHE A 152 16.67 -23.39 6.12
N VAL A 153 17.06 -24.63 5.86
CA VAL A 153 18.08 -24.97 4.86
C VAL A 153 17.50 -25.99 3.89
N THR A 154 17.79 -25.84 2.60
CA THR A 154 17.52 -26.87 1.60
C THR A 154 18.74 -27.75 1.51
N VAL A 155 18.56 -29.06 1.72
CA VAL A 155 19.63 -30.05 1.62
C VAL A 155 19.42 -30.90 0.37
N GLU A 156 20.53 -31.22 -0.31
CA GLU A 156 20.56 -32.16 -1.41
C GLU A 156 20.92 -33.56 -0.90
N THR A 157 20.14 -34.55 -1.29
CA THR A 157 20.36 -35.95 -0.96
C THR A 157 21.34 -36.54 -1.96
N ALA A 158 22.10 -37.56 -1.54
CA ALA A 158 23.00 -38.32 -2.44
C ALA A 158 22.30 -38.93 -3.66
N THR A 159 20.96 -39.09 -3.62
CA THR A 159 20.11 -39.58 -4.71
C THR A 159 19.58 -38.48 -5.64
N GLY A 160 19.99 -37.22 -5.45
CA GLY A 160 19.59 -36.07 -6.29
C GLY A 160 18.27 -35.39 -5.89
N GLY A 161 17.64 -35.80 -4.79
CA GLY A 161 16.44 -35.15 -4.25
C GLY A 161 16.76 -33.99 -3.31
N THR A 162 16.04 -32.88 -3.40
CA THR A 162 16.13 -31.76 -2.45
C THR A 162 14.99 -31.77 -1.46
N PHE A 163 15.26 -31.55 -0.17
CA PHE A 163 14.22 -31.30 0.82
C PHE A 163 14.58 -30.18 1.78
N LYS A 164 13.56 -29.51 2.32
CA LYS A 164 13.70 -28.40 3.24
C LYS A 164 13.74 -28.92 4.68
N VAL A 165 14.77 -28.52 5.41
CA VAL A 165 15.04 -28.93 6.79
C VAL A 165 15.02 -27.69 7.67
N ALA A 166 14.45 -27.81 8.85
CA ALA A 166 14.50 -26.75 9.85
C ALA A 166 15.81 -26.85 10.63
N CYS A 167 16.40 -25.71 10.97
CA CYS A 167 17.69 -25.62 11.64
C CYS A 167 17.52 -24.80 12.91
N PHE A 168 17.83 -25.41 14.05
CA PHE A 168 17.99 -24.72 15.31
C PHE A 168 19.46 -24.39 15.52
N ALA A 169 19.76 -23.14 15.87
CA ALA A 169 21.10 -22.73 16.23
C ALA A 169 21.08 -21.97 17.56
N MET A 170 22.03 -22.30 18.44
CA MET A 170 22.27 -21.58 19.70
C MET A 170 23.74 -21.24 19.83
N ILE A 171 24.05 -20.01 20.24
CA ILE A 171 25.42 -19.48 20.33
C ILE A 171 25.61 -18.82 21.70
N CYS A 172 26.67 -19.21 22.40
CA CYS A 172 27.13 -18.54 23.62
C CYS A 172 27.90 -17.26 23.27
N HIS A 173 27.49 -16.12 23.85
CA HIS A 173 28.13 -14.82 23.57
C HIS A 173 29.53 -14.68 24.18
N CYS A 174 29.80 -15.35 25.31
CA CYS A 174 31.10 -15.28 25.99
C CYS A 174 32.22 -16.01 25.24
N CYS A 175 32.00 -17.26 24.84
CA CYS A 175 33.03 -18.12 24.26
C CYS A 175 32.82 -18.43 22.77
N GLY A 176 31.67 -18.05 22.20
CA GLY A 176 31.32 -18.34 20.80
C GLY A 176 31.00 -19.80 20.52
N GLN A 177 30.86 -20.65 21.55
CA GLN A 177 30.44 -22.04 21.40
C GLN A 177 29.06 -22.10 20.74
N ARG A 178 28.89 -23.04 19.82
CA ARG A 178 27.68 -23.17 18.99
C ARG A 178 27.10 -24.56 19.11
N TYR A 179 25.78 -24.63 19.21
CA TYR A 179 25.00 -25.85 19.08
C TYR A 179 24.07 -25.71 17.88
N ILE A 180 24.06 -26.71 17.01
CA ILE A 180 23.25 -26.71 15.79
C ILE A 180 22.55 -28.07 15.70
N GLU A 181 21.23 -28.05 15.51
CA GLU A 181 20.43 -29.26 15.34
C GLU A 181 19.47 -29.12 14.16
N PHE A 182 19.32 -30.20 13.39
CA PHE A 182 18.50 -30.23 12.18
C PHE A 182 17.25 -31.07 12.40
N PHE A 183 16.11 -30.52 12.02
CA PHE A 183 14.81 -31.17 12.16
C PHE A 183 14.11 -31.34 10.81
N PRO A 184 13.48 -32.49 10.54
CA PRO A 184 12.83 -32.77 9.26
C PRO A 184 11.56 -31.93 9.03
N ASN A 185 11.02 -31.28 10.06
CA ASN A 185 9.85 -30.42 9.95
C ASN A 185 9.95 -29.18 10.87
N ALA A 186 9.11 -28.19 10.60
CA ALA A 186 9.13 -26.87 11.23
C ALA A 186 8.20 -26.75 12.45
N LYS A 187 7.75 -27.86 13.03
CA LYS A 187 6.73 -27.79 14.07
C LYS A 187 7.30 -27.18 15.36
N GLN A 188 6.45 -26.52 16.13
CA GLN A 188 6.85 -25.82 17.36
C GLN A 188 7.47 -26.77 18.39
N GLU A 189 7.05 -28.04 18.42
CA GLU A 189 7.62 -29.06 19.29
C GLU A 189 9.11 -29.28 19.04
N ASN A 190 9.55 -29.19 17.78
CA ASN A 190 10.97 -29.36 17.44
C ASN A 190 11.83 -28.20 17.94
N LEU A 191 11.28 -26.99 17.99
CA LEU A 191 11.97 -25.85 18.60
C LEU A 191 12.22 -26.12 20.08
N PHE A 192 11.21 -26.59 20.82
CA PHE A 192 11.37 -26.93 22.23
C PHE A 192 12.34 -28.08 22.46
N ILE A 193 12.31 -29.11 21.61
CA ILE A 193 13.27 -30.22 21.67
C ILE A 193 14.70 -29.71 21.46
N GLY A 194 14.92 -28.88 20.44
CA GLY A 194 16.23 -28.27 20.16
C GLY A 194 16.74 -27.43 21.33
N MET A 195 15.87 -26.65 21.97
CA MET A 195 16.22 -25.90 23.18
C MET A 195 16.64 -26.82 24.34
N ILE A 196 15.89 -27.90 24.60
CA ILE A 196 16.21 -28.85 25.67
C ILE A 196 17.57 -29.50 25.41
N HIS A 197 17.83 -29.99 24.20
CA HIS A 197 19.10 -30.60 23.86
C HIS A 197 20.27 -29.61 23.97
N ALA A 198 20.05 -28.36 23.53
CA ALA A 198 21.07 -27.32 23.64
C ALA A 198 21.39 -26.98 25.09
N PHE A 199 20.39 -26.91 25.98
CA PHE A 199 20.63 -26.69 27.41
C PHE A 199 21.33 -27.87 28.08
N LEU A 200 21.01 -29.10 27.68
CA LEU A 200 21.71 -30.29 28.17
C LEU A 200 23.19 -30.29 27.74
N TYR A 201 23.50 -29.78 26.56
CA TYR A 201 24.86 -29.75 26.02
C TYR A 201 25.69 -28.53 26.48
N MET A 202 25.10 -27.34 26.46
CA MET A 202 25.78 -26.06 26.71
C MET A 202 25.53 -25.47 28.10
N GLY A 203 24.63 -26.07 28.89
CA GLY A 203 24.11 -25.48 30.12
C GLY A 203 22.94 -24.52 29.89
N ILE A 204 22.27 -24.15 30.98
CA ILE A 204 21.14 -23.22 30.97
C ILE A 204 21.68 -21.79 31.19
N PRO A 205 21.46 -20.84 30.27
CA PRO A 205 21.90 -19.46 30.47
C PRO A 205 20.92 -18.64 31.32
N ASP A 206 21.37 -17.51 31.86
CA ASP A 206 20.51 -16.58 32.61
C ASP A 206 19.44 -15.93 31.72
N TYR A 207 19.81 -15.53 30.50
CA TYR A 207 18.87 -15.04 29.50
C TYR A 207 19.24 -15.46 28.08
N ILE A 208 18.20 -15.57 27.25
CA ILE A 208 18.30 -15.97 25.85
C ILE A 208 17.75 -14.84 24.98
N LEU A 209 18.56 -14.40 24.03
CA LEU A 209 18.17 -13.46 23.00
C LEU A 209 17.58 -14.21 21.81
N THR A 210 16.39 -13.78 21.39
CA THR A 210 15.70 -14.25 20.19
C THR A 210 15.29 -13.05 19.37
N ASP A 211 15.47 -13.11 18.06
CA ASP A 211 14.88 -12.10 17.18
C ASP A 211 13.36 -12.32 17.13
N ASN A 212 12.58 -11.25 17.23
CA ASN A 212 11.13 -11.29 17.07
C ASN A 212 10.81 -11.60 15.60
N CYS A 213 10.48 -12.86 15.32
CA CYS A 213 9.91 -13.30 14.05
C CYS A 213 8.39 -13.17 14.04
#